data_AF-A0A535W4V0-F1
#
_entry.id   AF-A0A535W4V0-F1
#
_cell.length_a   1.000
_cell.length_b   1.000
_cell.length_c   1.000
_cell.angle_alpha   90.00
_cell.angle_beta   90.00
_cell.angle_gamma   90.00
#
_symmetry.space_group_name_H-M   'P 1'
#
loop_
_entity.id
_entity.type
_entity.pdbx_description
1 polymer ?
#
loop_
_entity_poly.entity_id
_entity_poly.type
_entity_poly.pdbx_seq_one_letter_code
_entity_poly.pdbx_strand_id
1 'polypeptide(L)'
;MTAASATHGVVDPTIGRAIRIAGYDDDFARIAGDRGSIALRATTVPGWQVVRVDSAAKTVHLPEGVELDLGSTGKALAADLAAHAAHTAMKSGGVLVSLGGDIAVAGDSPEGGWRVLVAEDSAVPPDSDGQVICVGSGGVATSSTTVRRWTRGGTVLHHIIDPKTGLPSSGPWRTVTVVARTCVDANIAATAAIVQGEAAVAWLQARHLPARLVENDGTIHYIGPWPDPDRVAA
;
A
#
# COMPACT_ATOMS: atom_id res chain seq x y z
N MET A 1 -8.55 -6.59 10.13
CA MET A 1 -9.89 -5.98 10.21
C MET A 1 -9.84 -4.47 10.42
N THR A 2 -8.91 -3.93 11.22
CA THR A 2 -8.75 -2.47 11.44
C THR A 2 -8.69 -1.65 10.14
N ALA A 3 -7.89 -2.08 9.16
CA ALA A 3 -7.78 -1.41 7.85
C ALA A 3 -9.12 -1.24 7.14
N ALA A 4 -9.88 -2.33 7.04
CA ALA A 4 -11.18 -2.34 6.38
C ALA A 4 -12.20 -1.49 7.12
N SER A 5 -12.20 -1.53 8.46
CA SER A 5 -13.06 -0.66 9.27
C SER A 5 -12.73 0.83 9.06
N ALA A 6 -11.45 1.22 9.16
CA ALA A 6 -11.00 2.61 9.02
C ALA A 6 -11.27 3.22 7.63
N THR A 7 -11.40 2.37 6.62
CA THR A 7 -11.63 2.75 5.23
C THR A 7 -13.04 2.43 4.74
N HIS A 8 -13.94 1.98 5.62
CA HIS A 8 -15.31 1.55 5.28
C HIS A 8 -15.35 0.49 4.16
N GLY A 9 -14.41 -0.46 4.18
CA GLY A 9 -14.33 -1.58 3.24
C GLY A 9 -13.65 -1.24 1.91
N VAL A 10 -13.04 -0.06 1.76
CA VAL A 10 -12.22 0.25 0.56
C VAL A 10 -10.94 -0.60 0.55
N VAL A 11 -10.33 -0.83 1.71
CA VAL A 11 -9.21 -1.78 1.87
C VAL A 11 -9.74 -3.03 2.54
N ASP A 12 -10.27 -3.95 1.75
CA ASP A 12 -10.93 -5.16 2.23
C ASP A 12 -10.03 -6.40 2.04
N PRO A 13 -9.74 -7.18 3.10
CA PRO A 13 -8.92 -8.37 2.97
C PRO A 13 -9.65 -9.55 2.31
N THR A 14 -10.95 -9.47 2.04
CA THR A 14 -11.74 -10.57 1.44
C THR A 14 -11.73 -10.55 -0.10
N ILE A 15 -10.85 -9.75 -0.71
CA ILE A 15 -10.69 -9.66 -2.17
C ILE A 15 -9.96 -10.86 -2.80
N GLY A 16 -9.50 -11.85 -2.01
CA GLY A 16 -8.62 -12.93 -2.48
C GLY A 16 -9.15 -13.67 -3.71
N ARG A 17 -10.46 -13.94 -3.74
CA ARG A 17 -11.09 -14.59 -4.90
C ARG A 17 -11.12 -13.67 -6.12
N ALA A 18 -11.39 -12.38 -5.93
CA ALA A 18 -11.48 -11.40 -7.01
C ALA A 18 -10.11 -11.19 -7.67
N ILE A 19 -9.03 -11.05 -6.88
CA ILE A 19 -7.67 -10.89 -7.40
C ILE A 19 -7.19 -12.16 -8.12
N ARG A 20 -7.55 -13.35 -7.61
CA ARG A 20 -7.27 -14.64 -8.26
C ARG A 20 -7.98 -14.76 -9.60
N ILE A 21 -9.26 -14.40 -9.68
CA ILE A 21 -10.04 -14.38 -10.94
C ILE A 21 -9.47 -13.36 -11.93
N ALA A 22 -8.93 -12.24 -11.44
CA ALA A 22 -8.20 -11.27 -12.27
C ALA A 22 -6.85 -11.81 -12.80
N GLY A 23 -6.46 -13.05 -12.46
CA GLY A 23 -5.29 -13.72 -12.99
C GLY A 23 -4.05 -13.63 -12.12
N TYR A 24 -4.19 -13.18 -10.86
CA TYR A 24 -3.16 -13.30 -9.83
C TYR A 24 -3.33 -14.62 -9.07
N ASP A 25 -3.08 -15.72 -9.75
CA ASP A 25 -3.34 -17.10 -9.27
C ASP A 25 -2.06 -17.90 -8.95
N ASP A 26 -0.90 -17.28 -9.09
CA ASP A 26 0.42 -17.86 -8.86
C ASP A 26 1.39 -16.73 -8.45
N ASP A 27 2.64 -17.08 -8.14
CA ASP A 27 3.68 -16.11 -7.83
C ASP A 27 3.82 -15.06 -8.93
N PHE A 28 3.99 -13.79 -8.54
CA PHE A 28 4.05 -12.66 -9.48
C PHE A 28 5.04 -12.88 -10.63
N ALA A 29 6.23 -13.42 -10.32
CA ALA A 29 7.29 -13.71 -11.28
C ALA A 29 6.85 -14.68 -12.39
N ARG A 30 5.88 -15.55 -12.12
CA ARG A 30 5.35 -16.49 -13.11
C ARG A 30 4.26 -15.86 -13.96
N ILE A 31 3.50 -14.91 -13.42
CA ILE A 31 2.31 -14.34 -14.08
C ILE A 31 2.56 -13.02 -14.81
N ALA A 32 3.69 -12.34 -14.59
CA ALA A 32 3.99 -11.01 -15.13
C ALA A 32 3.94 -10.90 -16.67
N GLY A 33 4.19 -12.00 -17.40
CA GLY A 33 4.09 -12.06 -18.87
C GLY A 33 2.67 -12.16 -19.40
N ASP A 34 2.50 -12.01 -20.71
CA ASP A 34 1.21 -12.26 -21.38
C ASP A 34 0.90 -13.75 -21.37
N ARG A 35 -0.27 -14.09 -20.84
CA ARG A 35 -0.84 -15.45 -20.87
C ARG A 35 -2.19 -15.41 -21.58
N GLY A 36 -2.77 -16.58 -21.80
CA GLY A 36 -4.08 -16.71 -22.44
C GLY A 36 -5.14 -15.75 -21.88
N SER A 37 -6.10 -15.37 -22.73
CA SER A 37 -7.19 -14.46 -22.36
C SER A 37 -7.95 -14.98 -21.13
N ILE A 38 -8.27 -14.08 -20.21
CA ILE A 38 -9.18 -14.35 -19.10
C ILE A 38 -10.49 -13.62 -19.32
N ALA A 39 -11.60 -14.25 -18.96
CA ALA A 39 -12.87 -13.55 -18.84
C ALA A 39 -12.91 -12.89 -17.48
N LEU A 40 -12.60 -11.58 -17.41
CA LEU A 40 -12.81 -10.79 -16.21
C LEU A 40 -14.30 -10.79 -15.90
N ARG A 41 -14.67 -11.42 -14.79
CA ARG A 41 -16.03 -11.39 -14.26
C ARG A 41 -15.99 -10.65 -12.95
N ALA A 42 -16.73 -9.55 -12.88
CA ALA A 42 -17.00 -8.89 -11.62
C ALA A 42 -17.57 -9.94 -10.65
N THR A 43 -16.94 -10.08 -9.50
CA THR A 43 -17.40 -10.95 -8.43
C THR A 43 -17.72 -10.12 -7.22
N THR A 44 -18.83 -10.44 -6.56
CA THR A 44 -19.16 -9.83 -5.27
C THR A 44 -18.06 -10.15 -4.27
N VAL A 45 -17.40 -9.13 -3.76
CA VAL A 45 -16.49 -9.27 -2.63
C VAL A 45 -17.34 -9.48 -1.37
N PRO A 46 -17.08 -10.53 -0.55
CA PRO A 46 -17.92 -10.87 0.60
C PRO A 46 -18.06 -9.75 1.63
N GLY A 47 -17.01 -8.92 1.75
CA GLY A 47 -16.94 -7.85 2.72
C GLY A 47 -16.32 -8.32 4.03
N TRP A 48 -15.42 -7.53 4.59
CA TRP A 48 -14.65 -7.86 5.79
C TRP A 48 -15.50 -8.21 7.02
N GLN A 49 -16.75 -7.73 7.08
CA GLN A 49 -17.67 -7.98 8.20
C GLN A 49 -18.06 -9.46 8.36
N VAL A 50 -17.86 -10.28 7.32
CA VAL A 50 -18.13 -11.72 7.40
C VAL A 50 -17.02 -12.48 8.14
N VAL A 51 -15.83 -11.87 8.28
CA VAL A 51 -14.69 -12.46 8.99
C VAL A 51 -14.81 -12.16 10.48
N ARG A 52 -14.80 -13.20 11.31
CA ARG A 52 -14.84 -13.06 12.77
C ARG A 52 -13.48 -13.38 13.36
N VAL A 53 -12.93 -12.46 14.13
CA VAL A 53 -11.65 -12.64 14.83
C VAL A 53 -11.93 -12.74 16.33
N ASP A 54 -11.60 -13.86 16.93
CA ASP A 54 -11.59 -14.03 18.39
C ASP A 54 -10.16 -13.86 18.89
N SER A 55 -9.91 -12.69 19.49
CA SER A 55 -8.57 -12.35 19.99
C SER A 55 -8.21 -13.12 21.27
N ALA A 56 -9.20 -13.53 22.07
CA ALA A 56 -8.98 -14.26 23.31
C ALA A 56 -8.63 -15.73 23.01
N ALA A 57 -9.40 -16.36 22.11
CA ALA A 57 -9.15 -17.72 21.67
C ALA A 57 -8.03 -17.82 20.61
N LYS A 58 -7.58 -16.69 20.05
CA LYS A 58 -6.63 -16.61 18.93
C LYS A 58 -7.10 -17.38 17.70
N THR A 59 -8.39 -17.28 17.39
CA THR A 59 -9.00 -17.95 16.23
C THR A 59 -9.57 -16.94 15.24
N VAL A 60 -9.60 -17.34 13.97
CA VAL A 60 -10.26 -16.59 12.90
C VAL A 60 -11.25 -17.52 12.24
N HIS A 61 -12.52 -17.11 12.16
CA HIS A 61 -13.56 -17.82 11.45
C HIS A 61 -13.82 -17.14 10.10
N LEU A 62 -13.70 -17.93 9.04
CA LEU A 62 -14.01 -17.53 7.67
C LEU A 62 -15.19 -18.37 7.16
N PRO A 63 -16.24 -17.76 6.60
CA PRO A 63 -17.26 -18.49 5.87
C PRO A 63 -16.66 -19.27 4.68
N GLU A 64 -17.33 -20.36 4.30
CA GLU A 64 -16.94 -21.15 3.14
C GLU A 64 -16.87 -20.29 1.87
N GLY A 65 -15.80 -20.48 1.09
CA GLY A 65 -15.58 -19.76 -0.17
C GLY A 65 -15.02 -18.34 -0.02
N VAL A 66 -14.77 -17.85 1.21
CA VAL A 66 -14.06 -16.59 1.45
C VAL A 66 -12.56 -16.82 1.37
N GLU A 67 -11.89 -16.11 0.46
CA GLU A 67 -10.44 -16.12 0.31
C GLU A 67 -9.87 -14.78 0.82
N LEU A 68 -8.86 -14.84 1.69
CA LEU A 68 -8.18 -13.64 2.18
C LEU A 68 -6.98 -13.28 1.31
N ASP A 69 -6.83 -11.99 1.04
CA ASP A 69 -5.61 -11.38 0.56
C ASP A 69 -5.15 -10.32 1.57
N LEU A 70 -3.89 -10.40 1.99
CA LEU A 70 -3.29 -9.46 2.93
C LEU A 70 -2.24 -8.57 2.27
N GLY A 71 -2.24 -8.47 0.93
CA GLY A 71 -1.22 -7.75 0.16
C GLY A 71 -1.11 -6.28 0.53
N SER A 72 -2.22 -5.66 0.90
CA SER A 72 -2.34 -4.25 1.33
C SER A 72 -1.98 -3.99 2.80
N THR A 73 -1.62 -5.01 3.58
CA THR A 73 -1.26 -4.82 5.00
C THR A 73 -0.05 -5.63 5.45
N GLY A 74 0.20 -6.80 4.86
CA GLY A 74 1.15 -7.79 5.36
C GLY A 74 2.60 -7.30 5.32
N LYS A 75 3.04 -6.76 4.16
CA LYS A 75 4.41 -6.24 4.01
C LYS A 75 4.69 -5.08 4.96
N ALA A 76 3.80 -4.09 4.97
CA ALA A 76 3.92 -2.93 5.83
C ALA A 76 3.92 -3.30 7.33
N LEU A 77 3.09 -4.28 7.74
CA LEU A 77 3.08 -4.78 9.11
C LEU A 77 4.39 -5.48 9.47
N ALA A 78 4.92 -6.29 8.55
CA ALA A 78 6.21 -6.92 8.76
C ALA A 78 7.35 -5.89 8.86
N ALA A 79 7.30 -4.80 8.08
CA ALA A 79 8.25 -3.69 8.20
C ALA A 79 8.16 -3.00 9.58
N ASP A 80 6.95 -2.67 10.03
CA ASP A 80 6.73 -2.08 11.36
C ASP A 80 7.26 -3.00 12.47
N LEU A 81 6.90 -4.28 12.44
CA LEU A 81 7.34 -5.27 13.44
C LEU A 81 8.86 -5.45 13.43
N ALA A 82 9.48 -5.52 12.25
CA ALA A 82 10.92 -5.67 12.10
C ALA A 82 11.68 -4.45 12.64
N ALA A 83 11.21 -3.23 12.34
CA ALA A 83 11.83 -2.00 12.84
C ALA A 83 11.79 -1.94 14.37
N HIS A 84 10.64 -2.25 14.98
CA HIS A 84 10.50 -2.29 16.45
C HIS A 84 11.35 -3.38 17.09
N ALA A 85 11.39 -4.58 16.50
CA ALA A 85 12.19 -5.69 17.02
C ALA A 85 13.70 -5.38 16.96
N ALA A 86 14.18 -4.82 15.85
CA ALA A 86 15.56 -4.41 15.69
C ALA A 86 15.94 -3.29 16.67
N HIS A 87 15.08 -2.27 16.82
CA HIS A 87 15.33 -1.19 17.77
C HIS A 87 15.41 -1.70 19.21
N THR A 88 14.49 -2.59 19.61
CA THR A 88 14.51 -3.24 20.93
C THR A 88 15.80 -4.00 21.16
N ALA A 89 16.34 -4.68 20.13
CA ALA A 89 17.59 -5.41 20.23
C ALA A 89 18.83 -4.49 20.34
N MET A 90 18.84 -3.35 19.65
CA MET A 90 19.97 -2.41 19.66
C MET A 90 20.03 -1.51 20.90
N LYS A 91 18.91 -1.32 21.62
CA LYS A 91 18.76 -0.51 22.84
C LYS A 91 18.97 1.01 22.70
N SER A 92 19.59 1.49 21.61
CA SER A 92 19.81 2.91 21.34
C SER A 92 19.92 3.18 19.83
N GLY A 93 19.71 4.43 19.43
CA GLY A 93 19.75 4.86 18.04
C GLY A 93 18.47 4.52 17.26
N GLY A 94 18.47 4.92 15.98
CA GLY A 94 17.36 4.74 15.07
C GLY A 94 17.51 3.53 14.17
N VAL A 95 16.37 2.96 13.78
CA VAL A 95 16.25 1.89 12.79
C VAL A 95 15.37 2.38 11.66
N LEU A 96 15.79 2.14 10.43
CA LEU A 96 14.94 2.15 9.26
C LEU A 96 14.91 0.76 8.65
N VAL A 97 13.70 0.24 8.40
CA VAL A 97 13.46 -0.99 7.65
C VAL A 97 12.74 -0.65 6.35
N SER A 98 13.20 -1.22 5.24
CA SER A 98 12.51 -1.22 3.95
C SER A 98 12.13 -2.64 3.57
N LEU A 99 10.85 -2.90 3.35
CA LEU A 99 10.36 -4.20 2.90
C LEU A 99 9.58 -4.04 1.58
N GLY A 100 10.28 -4.19 0.46
CA GLY A 100 9.68 -4.04 -0.87
C GLY A 100 9.08 -2.66 -1.09
N GLY A 101 9.82 -1.62 -0.68
CA GLY A 101 9.44 -0.20 -0.78
C GLY A 101 8.67 0.37 0.41
N ASP A 102 8.15 -0.49 1.29
CA ASP A 102 7.42 -0.07 2.48
C ASP A 102 8.42 0.24 3.61
N ILE A 103 8.46 1.49 4.06
CA ILE A 103 9.44 2.02 5.01
C ILE A 103 8.83 2.14 6.40
N ALA A 104 9.50 1.60 7.41
CA ALA A 104 9.18 1.79 8.82
C ALA A 104 10.40 2.32 9.58
N VAL A 105 10.19 3.28 10.47
CA VAL A 105 11.21 3.91 11.30
C VAL A 105 10.89 3.68 12.78
N ALA A 106 11.89 3.29 13.56
CA ALA A 106 11.79 3.11 15.02
C ALA A 106 13.01 3.72 15.74
N GLY A 107 12.79 4.25 16.94
CA GLY A 107 13.84 4.91 17.73
C GLY A 107 14.19 6.32 17.25
N ASP A 108 15.34 6.81 17.69
CA ASP A 108 15.80 8.17 17.40
C ASP A 108 16.48 8.22 16.03
N SER A 109 15.83 8.87 15.07
CA SER A 109 16.39 9.09 13.74
C SER A 109 17.66 9.95 13.78
N PRO A 110 18.55 9.83 12.78
CA PRO A 110 19.69 10.73 12.63
C PRO A 110 19.22 12.19 12.49
N GLU A 111 20.14 13.12 12.74
CA GLU A 111 19.90 14.55 12.50
C GLU A 111 19.45 14.79 11.05
N GLY A 112 18.37 15.56 10.87
CA GLY A 112 17.74 15.78 9.57
C GLY A 112 16.85 14.64 9.06
N GLY A 113 16.75 13.52 9.81
CA GLY A 113 15.89 12.38 9.48
C GLY A 113 16.49 11.43 8.43
N TRP A 114 15.81 10.33 8.19
CA TRP A 114 16.20 9.37 7.15
C TRP A 114 15.85 9.89 5.77
N ARG A 115 16.82 9.93 4.87
CA ARG A 115 16.61 10.28 3.46
C ARG A 115 16.04 9.08 2.71
N VAL A 116 14.86 9.24 2.14
CA VAL A 116 14.15 8.19 1.39
C VAL A 116 13.84 8.69 -0.01
N LEU A 117 14.28 7.97 -1.03
CA LEU A 117 13.88 8.25 -2.42
C LEU A 117 12.46 7.73 -2.65
N VAL A 118 11.55 8.63 -3.01
CA VAL A 118 10.21 8.31 -3.50
C VAL A 118 10.27 8.22 -5.03
N ALA A 119 10.17 6.99 -5.52
CA ALA A 119 10.17 6.64 -6.93
C ALA A 119 8.93 5.81 -7.28
N GLU A 120 8.65 5.64 -8.57
CA GLU A 120 7.52 4.80 -9.03
C GLU A 120 7.75 3.32 -8.75
N ASP A 121 9.00 2.87 -8.82
CA ASP A 121 9.41 1.51 -8.52
C ASP A 121 10.47 1.53 -7.41
N SER A 122 10.21 0.81 -6.32
CA SER A 122 11.14 0.66 -5.20
C SER A 122 12.44 -0.10 -5.54
N ALA A 123 12.51 -0.75 -6.70
CA ALA A 123 13.70 -1.48 -7.14
C ALA A 123 14.75 -0.59 -7.81
N VAL A 124 14.43 0.70 -8.07
CA VAL A 124 15.39 1.61 -8.71
C VAL A 124 16.54 1.98 -7.77
N PRO A 125 17.75 2.25 -8.31
CA PRO A 125 18.85 2.79 -7.54
C PRO A 125 18.52 4.10 -6.81
N PRO A 126 19.11 4.40 -5.63
CA PRO A 126 18.85 5.62 -4.86
C PRO A 126 19.20 6.95 -5.55
N ASP A 127 19.97 6.92 -6.64
CA ASP A 127 20.36 8.06 -7.47
C ASP A 127 19.49 8.22 -8.73
N SER A 128 18.43 7.41 -8.86
CA SER A 128 17.48 7.49 -9.97
C SER A 128 16.53 8.69 -9.84
N ASP A 129 15.85 9.00 -10.94
CA ASP A 129 14.80 10.01 -10.98
C ASP A 129 13.71 9.73 -9.93
N GLY A 130 13.43 10.73 -9.11
CA GLY A 130 12.46 10.65 -8.02
C GLY A 130 12.56 11.86 -7.10
N GLN A 131 11.80 11.84 -6.02
CA GLN A 131 11.86 12.87 -4.99
C GLN A 131 12.43 12.29 -3.71
N VAL A 132 13.51 12.87 -3.20
CA VAL A 132 13.99 12.53 -1.85
C VAL A 132 13.12 13.22 -0.82
N ILE A 133 12.75 12.50 0.24
CA ILE A 133 12.08 13.02 1.44
C ILE A 133 12.89 12.71 2.69
N CYS A 134 12.69 13.50 3.77
CA CYS A 134 13.31 13.25 5.07
C CYS A 134 12.27 12.78 6.10
N VAL A 135 12.46 11.57 6.65
CA VAL A 135 11.51 10.94 7.57
C VAL A 135 12.16 10.75 8.94
N GLY A 136 11.64 11.43 9.95
CA GLY A 136 12.15 11.34 11.32
C GLY A 136 11.49 10.23 12.16
N SER A 137 10.28 9.80 11.81
CA SER A 137 9.54 8.76 12.54
C SER A 137 8.38 8.23 11.70
N GLY A 138 7.77 7.13 12.15
CA GLY A 138 6.58 6.56 11.53
C GLY A 138 6.91 5.68 10.32
N GLY A 139 6.15 5.82 9.25
CA GLY A 139 6.35 5.02 8.04
C GLY A 139 5.91 5.69 6.75
N VAL A 140 6.42 5.16 5.64
CA VAL A 140 6.14 5.61 4.28
C VAL A 140 5.80 4.39 3.44
N ALA A 141 4.74 4.45 2.67
CA ALA A 141 4.38 3.37 1.77
C ALA A 141 3.84 3.92 0.45
N THR A 142 4.07 3.17 -0.62
CA THR A 142 3.65 3.53 -1.97
C THR A 142 2.80 2.42 -2.58
N SER A 143 1.59 2.78 -3.01
CA SER A 143 0.73 1.92 -3.81
C SER A 143 0.78 2.37 -5.27
N SER A 144 0.92 1.43 -6.19
CA SER A 144 1.07 1.72 -7.62
C SER A 144 0.34 0.70 -8.48
N THR A 145 -0.27 1.19 -9.57
CA THR A 145 -0.87 0.37 -10.62
C THR A 145 0.13 0.01 -11.72
N THR A 146 1.36 0.54 -11.68
CA THR A 146 2.37 0.42 -12.76
C THR A 146 3.45 -0.64 -12.50
N VAL A 147 3.69 -1.02 -11.23
CA VAL A 147 4.77 -1.96 -10.87
C VAL A 147 4.31 -3.42 -10.96
N ARG A 148 3.31 -3.79 -10.16
CA ARG A 148 2.77 -5.16 -10.14
C ARG A 148 1.67 -5.34 -11.18
N ARG A 149 2.09 -5.47 -12.44
CA ARG A 149 1.23 -5.67 -13.61
C ARG A 149 1.44 -7.02 -14.29
N TRP A 150 0.38 -7.51 -14.91
CA TRP A 150 0.43 -8.69 -15.79
C TRP A 150 -0.48 -8.46 -16.99
N THR A 151 -0.28 -9.27 -18.03
CA THR A 151 -1.11 -9.20 -19.25
C THR A 151 -1.88 -10.51 -19.43
N ARG A 152 -3.15 -10.38 -19.84
CA ARG A 152 -4.01 -11.51 -20.23
C ARG A 152 -4.72 -11.18 -21.53
N GLY A 153 -4.35 -11.87 -22.61
CA GLY A 153 -4.94 -11.64 -23.93
C GLY A 153 -4.83 -10.18 -24.37
N GLY A 154 -3.65 -9.58 -24.17
CA GLY A 154 -3.37 -8.18 -24.51
C GLY A 154 -3.95 -7.13 -23.55
N THR A 155 -4.71 -7.50 -22.53
CA THR A 155 -5.21 -6.57 -21.50
C THR A 155 -4.25 -6.51 -20.32
N VAL A 156 -3.79 -5.32 -19.97
CA VAL A 156 -2.91 -5.07 -18.82
C VAL A 156 -3.73 -4.93 -17.55
N LEU A 157 -3.37 -5.66 -16.50
CA LEU A 157 -4.06 -5.73 -15.20
C LEU A 157 -3.08 -5.46 -14.06
N HIS A 158 -3.62 -5.11 -12.88
CA HIS A 158 -2.84 -4.90 -11.66
C HIS A 158 -3.57 -5.40 -10.41
N HIS A 159 -2.82 -5.56 -9.32
CA HIS A 159 -3.25 -6.21 -8.08
C HIS A 159 -4.22 -5.41 -7.19
N ILE A 160 -4.37 -4.10 -7.41
CA ILE A 160 -5.24 -3.26 -6.59
C ILE A 160 -6.70 -3.40 -7.07
N ILE A 161 -7.48 -4.25 -6.40
CA ILE A 161 -8.91 -4.49 -6.67
C ILE A 161 -9.77 -3.46 -5.94
N ASP A 162 -10.80 -2.94 -6.60
CA ASP A 162 -11.89 -2.22 -5.94
C ASP A 162 -12.92 -3.21 -5.38
N PRO A 163 -13.10 -3.32 -4.05
CA PRO A 163 -14.04 -4.25 -3.46
C PRO A 163 -15.50 -4.04 -3.90
N LYS A 164 -15.88 -2.83 -4.33
CA LYS A 164 -17.24 -2.53 -4.79
C LYS A 164 -17.55 -3.20 -6.13
N THR A 165 -16.55 -3.31 -7.00
CA THR A 165 -16.71 -3.86 -8.36
C THR A 165 -16.16 -5.28 -8.48
N GLY A 166 -15.26 -5.68 -7.59
CA GLY A 166 -14.53 -6.94 -7.69
C GLY A 166 -13.56 -7.00 -8.87
N LEU A 167 -13.20 -5.85 -9.44
CA LEU A 167 -12.30 -5.69 -10.57
C LEU A 167 -11.10 -4.84 -10.19
N PRO A 168 -9.99 -4.88 -10.95
CA PRO A 168 -8.91 -3.90 -10.79
C PRO A 168 -9.47 -2.48 -10.77
N SER A 169 -9.05 -1.72 -9.76
CA SER A 169 -9.43 -0.32 -9.60
C SER A 169 -9.12 0.47 -10.87
N SER A 170 -10.03 1.38 -11.22
CA SER A 170 -9.84 2.33 -12.31
C SER A 170 -9.92 3.72 -11.72
N GLY A 171 -9.04 4.62 -12.16
CA GLY A 171 -8.96 5.95 -11.59
C GLY A 171 -7.78 6.75 -12.15
N PRO A 172 -7.68 8.02 -11.76
CA PRO A 172 -6.65 8.91 -12.27
C PRO A 172 -5.26 8.57 -11.72
N TRP A 173 -5.16 7.90 -10.58
CA TRP A 173 -3.90 7.71 -9.86
C TRP A 173 -3.15 6.47 -10.33
N ARG A 174 -1.93 6.67 -10.84
CA ARG A 174 -1.00 5.58 -11.14
C ARG A 174 -0.12 5.21 -9.95
N THR A 175 0.14 6.17 -9.07
CA THR A 175 0.97 5.98 -7.87
C THR A 175 0.51 6.92 -6.76
N VAL A 176 0.41 6.40 -5.54
CA VAL A 176 0.17 7.20 -4.33
C VAL A 176 1.18 6.79 -3.27
N THR A 177 1.94 7.76 -2.77
CA THR A 177 2.83 7.61 -1.61
C THR A 177 2.24 8.36 -0.43
N VAL A 178 2.16 7.72 0.73
CA VAL A 178 1.67 8.33 1.97
C VAL A 178 2.72 8.22 3.06
N VAL A 179 2.80 9.25 3.90
CA VAL A 179 3.55 9.25 5.15
C VAL A 179 2.56 9.20 6.31
N ALA A 180 2.77 8.30 7.27
CA ALA A 180 1.88 8.11 8.41
C ALA A 180 2.65 7.72 9.67
N ARG A 181 1.93 7.57 10.79
CA ARG A 181 2.50 7.17 12.09
C ARG A 181 3.04 5.74 12.10
N THR A 182 2.55 4.89 11.21
CA THR A 182 3.02 3.51 11.03
C THR A 182 3.10 3.23 9.54
N CYS A 183 3.95 2.28 9.15
CA CYS A 183 4.03 1.84 7.76
C CYS A 183 2.71 1.20 7.30
N VAL A 184 2.05 0.44 8.17
CA VAL A 184 0.71 -0.12 7.91
C VAL A 184 -0.31 0.96 7.60
N ASP A 185 -0.40 2.03 8.41
CA ASP A 185 -1.35 3.12 8.17
C ASP A 185 -1.06 3.82 6.83
N ALA A 186 0.21 4.03 6.51
CA ALA A 186 0.62 4.60 5.23
C ALA A 186 0.17 3.71 4.06
N ASN A 187 0.39 2.40 4.15
CA ASN A 187 0.06 1.49 3.06
C ASN A 187 -1.46 1.32 2.88
N ILE A 188 -2.21 1.29 3.97
CA ILE A 188 -3.69 1.32 3.95
C ILE A 188 -4.17 2.58 3.24
N ALA A 189 -3.64 3.75 3.62
CA ALA A 189 -4.05 5.01 3.03
C ALA A 189 -3.68 5.12 1.54
N ALA A 190 -2.48 4.68 1.15
CA ALA A 190 -2.04 4.66 -0.24
C ALA A 190 -2.93 3.73 -1.09
N THR A 191 -3.25 2.53 -0.61
CA THR A 191 -4.14 1.60 -1.31
C THR A 191 -5.56 2.18 -1.40
N ALA A 192 -6.07 2.73 -0.30
CA ALA A 192 -7.40 3.34 -0.25
C ALA A 192 -7.52 4.53 -1.21
N ALA A 193 -6.46 5.31 -1.38
CA ALA A 193 -6.44 6.44 -2.31
C ALA A 193 -6.52 5.99 -3.78
N ILE A 194 -5.78 4.95 -4.17
CA ILE A 194 -5.89 4.36 -5.51
C ILE A 194 -7.33 3.90 -5.77
N VAL A 195 -7.92 3.15 -4.85
CA VAL A 195 -9.28 2.60 -5.00
C VAL A 195 -10.36 3.69 -5.00
N GLN A 196 -10.21 4.74 -4.18
CA GLN A 196 -11.18 5.83 -4.10
C GLN A 196 -11.16 6.78 -5.30
N GLY A 197 -10.10 6.77 -6.11
CA GLY A 197 -9.97 7.66 -7.26
C GLY A 197 -10.03 9.13 -6.85
N GLU A 198 -10.84 9.94 -7.53
CA GLU A 198 -10.93 11.39 -7.31
C GLU A 198 -11.23 11.78 -5.84
N ALA A 199 -11.98 10.97 -5.11
CA ALA A 199 -12.30 11.23 -3.70
C ALA A 199 -11.08 11.13 -2.76
N ALA A 200 -9.96 10.56 -3.22
CA ALA A 200 -8.75 10.36 -2.43
C ALA A 200 -8.18 11.67 -1.86
N VAL A 201 -8.19 12.75 -2.65
CA VAL A 201 -7.61 14.05 -2.25
C VAL A 201 -8.31 14.57 -0.98
N ALA A 202 -9.63 14.69 -1.03
CA ALA A 202 -10.42 15.15 0.11
C ALA A 202 -10.33 14.18 1.30
N TRP A 203 -10.30 12.87 1.04
CA TRP A 203 -10.20 11.84 2.06
C TRP A 203 -8.87 11.88 2.84
N LEU A 204 -7.75 12.09 2.13
CA LEU A 204 -6.41 12.23 2.71
C LEU A 204 -6.27 13.55 3.48
N GLN A 205 -6.79 14.66 2.92
CA GLN A 205 -6.81 15.97 3.58
C GLN A 205 -7.56 15.92 4.92
N ALA A 206 -8.75 15.32 4.93
CA ALA A 206 -9.57 15.19 6.14
C ALA A 206 -8.92 14.34 7.24
N ARG A 207 -7.93 13.50 6.88
CA ARG A 207 -7.17 12.65 7.81
C ARG A 207 -5.81 13.22 8.18
N HIS A 208 -5.46 14.40 7.62
CA HIS A 208 -4.15 15.03 7.80
C HIS A 208 -2.99 14.09 7.48
N LEU A 209 -3.14 13.29 6.41
CA LEU A 209 -2.10 12.38 5.94
C LEU A 209 -1.29 13.06 4.83
N PRO A 210 0.01 13.35 5.06
CA PRO A 210 0.88 13.84 4.00
C PRO A 210 0.97 12.80 2.89
N ALA A 211 0.71 13.23 1.65
CA ALA A 211 0.70 12.32 0.51
C ALA A 211 1.21 12.98 -0.77
N ARG A 212 1.76 12.16 -1.64
CA ARG A 212 2.10 12.50 -3.02
C ARG A 212 1.32 11.57 -3.95
N LEU A 213 0.44 12.13 -4.76
CA LEU A 213 -0.36 11.40 -5.73
C LEU A 213 0.13 11.75 -7.14
N VAL A 214 0.29 10.74 -7.98
CA VAL A 214 0.73 10.88 -9.37
C VAL A 214 -0.38 10.38 -10.28
N GLU A 215 -0.85 11.24 -11.17
CA GLU A 215 -1.84 10.90 -12.19
C GLU A 215 -1.24 10.01 -13.29
N ASN A 216 -2.11 9.37 -14.07
CA ASN A 216 -1.73 8.56 -15.23
C ASN A 216 -0.88 9.36 -16.23
N ASP A 217 -1.16 10.66 -16.41
CA ASP A 217 -0.41 11.57 -17.28
C ASP A 217 0.92 12.08 -16.69
N GLY A 218 1.19 11.79 -15.40
CA GLY A 218 2.37 12.22 -14.67
C GLY A 218 2.21 13.48 -13.84
N THR A 219 1.04 14.13 -13.85
CA THR A 219 0.74 15.28 -12.98
C THR A 219 0.85 14.87 -11.51
N ILE A 220 1.52 15.69 -10.69
CA ILE A 220 1.79 15.40 -9.28
C ILE A 220 0.97 16.32 -8.39
N HIS A 221 0.32 15.74 -7.39
CA HIS A 221 -0.42 16.44 -6.34
C HIS A 221 0.18 16.15 -4.98
N TYR A 222 0.33 17.19 -4.16
CA TYR A 222 0.79 17.07 -2.79
C TYR A 222 -0.34 17.39 -1.81
N ILE A 223 -0.49 16.55 -0.80
CA ILE A 223 -1.46 16.70 0.28
C ILE A 223 -0.70 16.95 1.57
N GLY A 224 -1.13 17.94 2.34
CA GLY A 224 -0.56 18.25 3.65
C GLY A 224 0.92 18.67 3.61
N PRO A 225 1.60 18.68 4.77
CA PRO A 225 3.02 19.00 4.85
C PRO A 225 3.86 17.82 4.36
N TRP A 226 4.06 17.73 3.04
CA TRP A 226 4.94 16.74 2.44
C TRP A 226 6.39 16.94 2.92
N PRO A 227 7.11 15.88 3.38
CA PRO A 227 8.42 15.99 4.02
C PRO A 227 9.57 16.23 3.03
N ASP A 228 9.56 17.42 2.44
CA ASP A 228 10.58 17.91 1.52
C ASP A 228 11.90 18.20 2.26
N PRO A 229 13.05 17.64 1.81
CA PRO A 229 14.36 17.84 2.43
C PRO A 229 14.79 19.31 2.45
N ASP A 230 14.29 20.12 1.51
CA ASP A 230 14.62 21.55 1.42
C ASP A 230 13.71 22.41 2.32
N ARG A 231 12.69 21.81 2.94
CA ARG A 231 11.75 22.46 3.87
C ARG A 231 11.99 22.11 5.34
N VAL A 232 13.11 21.48 5.66
CA VAL A 232 13.58 21.38 7.06
C VAL A 232 13.93 22.80 7.50
N ALA A 233 12.94 23.50 8.05
CA ALA A 233 13.11 24.82 8.61
C ALA A 233 14.17 24.77 9.71
N ALA A 234 15.10 25.73 9.63
CA ALA A 234 15.92 26.18 10.75
C ALA A 234 15.06 26.58 11.96
#